data_AF-A0A7C4WJJ3-F1
#
_entry.id   AF-A0A7C4WJJ3-F1
#
_cell.length_a   1.000
_cell.length_b   1.000
_cell.length_c   1.000
_cell.angle_alpha   90.00
_cell.angle_beta   90.00
_cell.angle_gamma   90.00
#
_symmetry.space_group_name_H-M   'P 1'
#
loop_
_entity.id
_entity.type
_entity.pdbx_description
1 polymer ?
#
loop_
_entity_poly.entity_id
_entity_poly.type
_entity_poly.pdbx_seq_one_letter_code
_entity_poly.pdbx_strand_id
1 'polypeptide(L)'
;MWEVVILECRASIDATSPIGRFDRRCYGQFIEHLGECIYGGIWVGEGSNIRNVRGYRLDVLEAVKQLNCPIVRWPGGNFASGYHWQYGIGPREQRPTLYDMAWSQDEPNTFGTDEFIGVSLWELNLG
;
A
#
# COMPACT_ATOMS: atom_id res chain seq x y z
N MET A 1 8.24 -18.62 41.22
CA MET A 1 9.60 -18.12 40.93
C MET A 1 9.97 -18.75 39.60
N TRP A 2 10.11 -17.97 38.52
CA TRP A 2 10.44 -18.53 37.19
C TRP A 2 11.95 -18.65 37.05
N GLU A 3 12.42 -19.79 36.55
CA GLU A 3 13.83 -20.06 36.32
C GLU A 3 14.23 -19.43 34.98
N VAL A 4 15.26 -18.56 35.00
CA VAL A 4 15.82 -17.98 33.78
C VAL A 4 16.90 -18.93 33.27
N VAL A 5 16.70 -19.48 32.07
CA VAL A 5 17.68 -20.30 31.38
C VAL A 5 18.38 -19.45 30.33
N ILE A 6 19.71 -19.41 30.37
CA ILE A 6 20.53 -18.78 29.33
C ILE A 6 20.88 -19.83 28.28
N LEU A 7 20.64 -19.49 27.01
CA LEU A 7 21.01 -20.31 25.86
C LEU A 7 22.21 -19.68 25.16
N GLU A 8 23.21 -20.49 24.84
CA GLU A 8 24.38 -20.05 24.06
C GLU A 8 24.18 -20.32 22.56
N CYS A 9 24.62 -19.38 21.71
CA CYS A 9 24.63 -19.50 20.26
C CYS A 9 26.02 -19.14 19.71
N ARG A 10 26.52 -19.88 18.72
CA ARG A 10 27.76 -19.58 17.99
C ARG A 10 27.46 -19.45 16.50
N ALA A 11 28.01 -18.43 15.85
CA ALA A 11 27.88 -18.16 14.42
C ALA A 11 29.23 -17.75 13.81
N SER A 12 29.39 -17.93 12.49
CA SER A 12 30.55 -17.49 11.71
C SER A 12 30.09 -16.87 10.39
N ILE A 13 30.85 -15.91 9.85
CA ILE A 13 30.53 -15.19 8.62
C ILE A 13 31.75 -15.27 7.69
N ASP A 14 31.56 -15.80 6.49
CA ASP A 14 32.56 -15.79 5.42
C ASP A 14 32.08 -14.88 4.27
N ALA A 15 32.68 -13.69 4.18
CA ALA A 15 32.35 -12.71 3.15
C ALA A 15 32.86 -13.08 1.74
N THR A 16 33.68 -14.13 1.61
CA THR A 16 34.24 -14.58 0.33
C THR A 16 33.36 -15.59 -0.41
N SER A 17 32.31 -16.10 0.23
CA SER A 17 31.39 -17.10 -0.33
C SER A 17 29.94 -16.55 -0.46
N PRO A 18 29.66 -15.63 -1.40
CA PRO A 18 28.32 -15.06 -1.57
C PRO A 18 27.32 -16.10 -2.11
N ILE A 19 26.10 -16.12 -1.56
CA ILE A 19 25.03 -17.06 -1.95
C ILE A 19 24.20 -16.51 -3.13
N GLY A 20 24.16 -15.18 -3.31
CA GLY A 20 23.40 -14.54 -4.37
C GLY A 20 23.29 -13.04 -4.17
N ARG A 21 22.51 -12.39 -5.03
CA ARG A 21 22.15 -10.98 -4.87
C ARG A 21 20.82 -10.87 -4.13
N PHE A 22 20.80 -10.01 -3.12
CA PHE A 22 19.56 -9.68 -2.45
C PHE A 22 18.73 -8.74 -3.34
N ASP A 23 17.55 -9.20 -3.77
CA ASP A 23 16.63 -8.38 -4.54
C ASP A 23 15.84 -7.47 -3.59
N ARG A 24 15.95 -6.15 -3.78
CA ARG A 24 15.25 -5.18 -2.94
C ARG A 24 13.74 -5.35 -2.97
N ARG A 25 13.16 -5.96 -4.02
CA ARG A 25 11.73 -6.27 -4.13
C ARG A 25 11.21 -7.17 -3.01
N CYS A 26 12.09 -7.84 -2.26
CA CYS A 26 11.73 -8.49 -0.99
C CYS A 26 11.20 -7.51 0.08
N TYR A 27 11.48 -6.21 -0.04
CA TYR A 27 10.90 -5.14 0.79
C TYR A 27 9.62 -4.52 0.19
N GLY A 28 9.02 -5.17 -0.80
CA GLY A 28 7.76 -4.73 -1.40
C GLY A 28 6.62 -4.67 -0.38
N GLN A 29 5.62 -3.83 -0.68
CA GLN A 29 4.44 -3.64 0.14
C GLN A 29 3.18 -4.10 -0.60
N PHE A 30 2.09 -4.18 0.14
CA PHE A 30 0.80 -4.59 -0.39
C PHE A 30 -0.30 -3.75 0.25
N ILE A 31 -1.14 -3.15 -0.60
CA ILE A 31 -2.34 -2.42 -0.20
C ILE A 31 -3.55 -2.98 -0.93
N GLU A 32 -4.68 -3.03 -0.23
CA GLU A 32 -5.94 -3.58 -0.72
C GLU A 32 -7.05 -2.58 -0.44
N HIS A 33 -8.08 -2.58 -1.28
CA HIS A 33 -9.37 -2.00 -0.93
C HIS A 33 -10.02 -2.81 0.20
N LEU A 34 -9.55 -2.57 1.43
CA LEU A 34 -9.92 -3.29 2.65
C LEU A 34 -9.90 -2.31 3.83
N GLY A 35 -11.07 -2.10 4.42
CA GLY A 35 -11.22 -1.22 5.58
C GLY A 35 -10.62 0.17 5.29
N GLU A 36 -9.78 0.65 6.21
CA GLU A 36 -9.18 1.99 6.10
C GLU A 36 -7.85 2.02 5.33
N CYS A 37 -7.44 0.93 4.67
CA CYS A 37 -6.16 0.87 3.96
C CYS A 37 -6.08 1.93 2.85
N ILE A 38 -7.14 2.03 2.03
CA ILE A 38 -7.26 3.05 0.99
C ILE A 38 -7.99 4.27 1.56
N TYR A 39 -9.25 4.11 1.96
CA TYR A 39 -10.11 5.21 2.41
C TYR A 39 -9.83 5.59 3.86
N GLY A 40 -9.36 6.81 4.11
CA GLY A 40 -8.89 7.28 5.42
C GLY A 40 -7.40 7.05 5.66
N GLY A 41 -6.83 5.99 5.09
CA GLY A 41 -5.40 5.70 5.05
C GLY A 41 -4.66 6.55 4.03
N ILE A 42 -4.51 6.06 2.80
CA ILE A 42 -3.78 6.78 1.73
C ILE A 42 -4.65 7.88 1.11
N TRP A 43 -5.95 7.62 0.94
CA TRP A 43 -6.89 8.50 0.26
C TRP A 43 -7.90 9.08 1.23
N VAL A 44 -7.91 10.41 1.34
CA VAL A 44 -8.89 11.16 2.14
C VAL A 44 -9.82 12.00 1.27
N GLY A 45 -9.52 12.16 -0.02
CA GLY A 45 -10.27 13.01 -0.95
C GLY A 45 -9.86 14.48 -0.89
N GLU A 46 -9.95 15.18 -2.02
CA GLU A 46 -9.43 16.56 -2.19
C GLU A 46 -10.11 17.59 -1.26
N GLY A 47 -11.40 17.39 -0.96
CA GLY A 47 -12.17 18.26 -0.07
C GLY A 47 -12.02 17.94 1.43
N SER A 48 -11.15 17.01 1.82
CA SER A 48 -10.98 16.62 3.22
C SER A 48 -10.31 17.69 4.06
N ASN A 49 -10.75 17.82 5.33
CA ASN A 49 -10.08 18.62 6.34
C ASN A 49 -8.74 18.01 6.79
N ILE A 50 -8.50 16.73 6.48
CA ILE A 50 -7.21 16.09 6.74
C ILE A 50 -6.21 16.63 5.71
N ARG A 51 -5.03 17.03 6.19
CA ARG A 51 -3.97 17.59 5.35
C ARG A 51 -3.60 16.62 4.22
N ASN A 52 -3.83 17.05 2.98
CA ASN A 52 -3.67 16.22 1.80
C ASN A 52 -3.10 17.00 0.60
N VAL A 53 -2.62 16.25 -0.39
CA VAL A 53 -2.28 16.77 -1.72
C VAL A 53 -3.07 15.97 -2.75
N ARG A 54 -3.92 16.62 -3.55
CA ARG A 54 -4.79 15.94 -4.53
C ARG A 54 -5.61 14.77 -3.93
N GLY A 55 -5.99 14.86 -2.66
CA GLY A 55 -6.72 13.82 -1.94
C GLY A 55 -5.86 12.74 -1.27
N TYR A 56 -4.54 12.73 -1.51
CA TYR A 56 -3.61 11.83 -0.83
C TYR A 56 -3.16 12.40 0.50
N ARG A 57 -3.25 11.59 1.56
CA ARG A 57 -2.96 12.00 2.93
C ARG A 57 -1.45 12.23 3.15
N LEU A 58 -1.07 13.45 3.52
CA LEU A 58 0.34 13.87 3.46
C LEU A 58 1.25 13.18 4.50
N ASP A 59 0.76 12.99 5.72
CA ASP A 59 1.49 12.29 6.78
C ASP A 59 1.81 10.83 6.40
N VAL A 60 0.86 10.15 5.77
CA VAL A 60 1.05 8.77 5.27
C VAL A 60 2.05 8.74 4.12
N LEU A 61 1.97 9.66 3.15
CA LEU A 61 2.93 9.73 2.05
C LEU A 61 4.37 9.97 2.55
N GLU A 62 4.54 10.86 3.53
CA GLU A 62 5.85 11.13 4.14
C GLU A 62 6.42 9.89 4.84
N ALA A 63 5.58 9.11 5.53
CA ALA A 63 5.98 7.87 6.18
C ALA A 63 6.34 6.77 5.16
N VAL A 64 5.52 6.57 4.12
CA VAL A 64 5.78 5.56 3.08
C VAL A 64 7.08 5.87 2.32
N LYS A 65 7.37 7.15 2.05
CA LYS A 65 8.64 7.57 1.44
C LYS A 65 9.86 7.09 2.23
N GLN A 66 9.79 7.09 3.56
CA GLN A 66 10.90 6.64 4.42
C GLN A 66 11.13 5.13 4.36
N LEU A 67 10.11 4.35 4.00
CA LEU A 67 10.23 2.88 3.85
C LEU A 67 11.08 2.48 2.64
N ASN A 68 11.28 3.37 1.66
CA ASN A 68 11.99 3.07 0.41
C ASN A 68 11.47 1.80 -0.26
N CYS A 69 10.14 1.65 -0.28
CA CYS A 69 9.45 0.52 -0.88
C CYS A 69 9.70 0.50 -2.39
N PRO A 70 10.27 -0.58 -2.96
CA PRO A 70 10.57 -0.63 -4.39
C PRO A 70 9.39 -1.09 -5.25
N ILE A 71 8.36 -1.68 -4.66
CA ILE A 71 7.20 -2.20 -5.39
C ILE A 71 5.99 -2.33 -4.46
N VAL A 72 4.82 -1.91 -4.95
CA VAL A 72 3.56 -2.04 -4.23
C VAL A 72 2.59 -2.88 -5.05
N ARG A 73 1.99 -3.90 -4.43
CA ARG A 73 0.85 -4.64 -5.01
C ARG A 73 -0.47 -3.94 -4.64
N TRP A 74 -1.35 -3.82 -5.62
CA TRP A 74 -2.71 -3.24 -5.56
C TRP A 74 -3.50 -3.83 -6.76
N PRO A 75 -4.85 -3.92 -6.79
CA PRO A 75 -5.86 -3.43 -5.83
C PRO A 75 -6.21 -4.36 -4.70
N GLY A 76 -5.52 -5.49 -4.55
CA GLY A 76 -5.84 -6.35 -3.43
C GLY A 76 -5.15 -7.69 -3.38
N GLY A 77 -5.84 -8.55 -2.62
CA GLY A 77 -5.85 -9.99 -2.70
C GLY A 77 -7.27 -10.37 -3.12
N ASN A 78 -8.15 -10.68 -2.17
CA ASN A 78 -9.50 -11.15 -2.48
C ASN A 78 -10.36 -10.13 -3.23
N PHE A 79 -10.22 -8.83 -2.91
CA PHE A 79 -10.95 -7.74 -3.57
C PHE A 79 -10.78 -7.78 -5.09
N ALA A 80 -9.55 -8.05 -5.55
CA ALA A 80 -9.22 -8.09 -6.98
C ALA A 80 -9.99 -9.20 -7.73
N SER A 81 -10.55 -10.19 -7.04
CA SER A 81 -11.31 -11.29 -7.65
C SER A 81 -12.68 -10.85 -8.18
N GLY A 82 -13.29 -9.82 -7.58
CA GLY A 82 -14.57 -9.24 -8.00
C GLY A 82 -14.44 -7.84 -8.62
N TYR A 83 -13.22 -7.33 -8.74
CA TYR A 83 -12.97 -5.96 -9.17
C TYR A 83 -12.99 -5.80 -10.69
N HIS A 84 -13.78 -4.84 -11.17
CA HIS A 84 -13.78 -4.42 -12.58
C HIS A 84 -13.14 -3.04 -12.70
N TRP A 85 -11.90 -3.00 -13.19
CA TRP A 85 -11.07 -1.78 -13.22
C TRP A 85 -11.72 -0.59 -13.94
N GLN A 86 -12.62 -0.84 -14.89
CA GLN A 86 -13.35 0.20 -15.63
C GLN A 86 -14.21 1.08 -14.72
N TYR A 87 -14.65 0.55 -13.57
CA TYR A 87 -15.42 1.30 -12.59
C TYR A 87 -14.55 2.25 -11.75
N GLY A 88 -13.23 2.05 -11.73
CA GLY A 88 -12.26 2.90 -11.03
C GLY A 88 -11.54 3.93 -11.91
N ILE A 89 -12.07 4.26 -13.10
CA ILE A 89 -11.45 5.24 -14.01
C ILE A 89 -12.48 6.26 -14.51
N GLY A 90 -11.99 7.35 -15.13
CA GLY A 90 -12.84 8.43 -15.62
C GLY A 90 -13.31 9.39 -14.52
N PRO A 91 -14.25 10.31 -14.82
CA PRO A 91 -14.76 11.28 -13.84
C PRO A 91 -15.30 10.58 -12.59
N ARG A 92 -14.82 10.96 -11.40
CA ARG A 92 -15.14 10.27 -10.14
C ARG A 92 -16.63 10.26 -9.83
N GLU A 93 -17.33 11.33 -10.22
CA GLU A 93 -18.77 11.51 -10.01
C GLU A 93 -19.62 10.54 -10.87
N GLN A 94 -19.00 9.90 -11.86
CA GLN A 94 -19.66 8.92 -12.74
C GLN A 94 -19.29 7.47 -12.39
N ARG A 95 -18.38 7.26 -11.43
CA ARG A 95 -17.96 5.93 -11.00
C ARG A 95 -19.01 5.33 -10.06
N PRO A 96 -19.39 4.05 -10.23
CA PRO A 96 -20.41 3.43 -9.39
C PRO A 96 -19.86 3.07 -8.01
N THR A 97 -20.70 3.19 -6.97
CA THR A 97 -20.47 2.49 -5.70
C THR A 97 -20.95 1.05 -5.84
N LEU A 98 -20.10 0.07 -5.50
CA LEU A 98 -20.40 -1.36 -5.58
C LEU A 98 -20.19 -2.02 -4.23
N TYR A 99 -20.96 -3.04 -3.91
CA TYR A 99 -20.74 -3.81 -2.69
C TYR A 99 -19.63 -4.85 -2.91
N ASP A 100 -18.53 -4.72 -2.17
CA ASP A 100 -17.47 -5.72 -2.15
C ASP A 100 -17.86 -6.90 -1.26
N MET A 101 -17.99 -8.06 -1.91
CA MET A 101 -18.32 -9.33 -1.23
C MET A 101 -17.15 -9.88 -0.40
N ALA A 102 -15.90 -9.54 -0.72
CA ALA A 102 -14.74 -10.06 0.00
C ALA A 102 -14.65 -9.48 1.41
N TRP A 103 -14.87 -8.17 1.54
CA TRP A 103 -14.74 -7.45 2.81
C TRP A 103 -16.05 -6.90 3.36
N SER A 104 -17.17 -7.21 2.72
CA SER A 104 -18.53 -6.83 3.16
C SER A 104 -18.68 -5.33 3.38
N GLN A 105 -18.20 -4.54 2.42
CA GLN A 105 -18.14 -3.09 2.47
C GLN A 105 -18.51 -2.47 1.12
N ASP A 106 -19.06 -1.26 1.16
CA ASP A 106 -19.28 -0.48 -0.05
C ASP A 106 -17.96 0.09 -0.57
N GLU A 107 -17.67 -0.17 -1.84
CA GLU A 107 -16.53 0.34 -2.59
C GLU A 107 -16.99 1.51 -3.47
N PRO A 108 -16.65 2.76 -3.12
CA PRO A 108 -17.11 3.94 -3.86
C PRO A 108 -16.35 4.18 -5.17
N ASN A 109 -15.27 3.45 -5.44
CA ASN A 109 -14.40 3.57 -6.62
C ASN A 109 -13.80 4.99 -6.82
N THR A 110 -13.78 5.82 -5.77
CA THR A 110 -13.18 7.17 -5.84
C THR A 110 -11.65 7.13 -5.90
N PHE A 111 -11.05 6.03 -5.46
CA PHE A 111 -9.65 5.68 -5.69
C PHE A 111 -9.57 4.49 -6.64
N GLY A 112 -9.02 4.67 -7.83
CA GLY A 112 -8.83 3.58 -8.78
C GLY A 112 -7.48 3.64 -9.47
N THR A 113 -7.43 3.24 -10.73
CA THR A 113 -6.15 3.04 -11.44
C THR A 113 -5.35 4.34 -11.54
N ASP A 114 -6.01 5.45 -11.90
CA ASP A 114 -5.36 6.75 -12.04
C ASP A 114 -4.84 7.27 -10.69
N GLU A 115 -5.62 7.09 -9.63
CA GLU A 115 -5.21 7.50 -8.29
C GLU A 115 -4.04 6.66 -7.76
N PHE A 116 -4.04 5.34 -7.96
CA PHE A 116 -2.95 4.46 -7.56
C PHE A 116 -1.63 4.77 -8.30
N ILE A 117 -1.69 4.96 -9.62
CA ILE A 117 -0.53 5.38 -10.40
C ILE A 117 -0.08 6.79 -9.98
N GLY A 118 -1.02 7.69 -9.68
CA GLY A 118 -0.74 9.04 -9.20
C GLY A 118 0.08 9.05 -7.90
N VAL A 119 -0.24 8.20 -6.92
CA VAL A 119 0.59 7.99 -5.72
C VAL A 119 2.00 7.56 -6.11
N SER A 120 2.10 6.57 -6.99
CA SER A 120 3.37 5.98 -7.41
C SER A 120 4.28 6.97 -8.13
N LEU A 121 3.71 7.89 -8.92
CA LEU A 121 4.46 8.94 -9.63
C LEU A 121 4.89 10.10 -8.72
N TRP A 122 4.16 10.37 -7.63
CA TRP A 122 4.59 11.36 -6.63
C TRP A 122 5.83 10.90 -5.85
N GLU A 123 5.96 9.60 -5.56
CA GLU A 123 7.19 9.06 -4.97
C GLU A 123 8.41 9.23 -5.88
N LEU A 124 8.19 9.21 -7.20
CA LEU A 124 9.24 9.28 -8.22
C LEU A 124 9.68 10.70 -8.60
N ASN A 125 8.89 11.75 -8.30
CA ASN A 125 9.16 13.14 -8.71
C ASN A 125 9.46 14.11 -7.55
N LEU A 126 9.75 13.61 -6.35
CA LEU A 126 10.37 14.39 -5.26
C LEU A 126 11.87 14.15 -5.18
N GLY A 127 12.53 14.32 -6.35
CA GLY A 127 13.96 14.53 -6.51
C GLY A 127 14.23 15.98 -6.88
#